data_AF-A0A2N6NTW3-F1
#
_entry.id   AF-A0A2N6NTW3-F1
#
_cell.length_a   1.000
_cell.length_b   1.000
_cell.length_c   1.000
_cell.angle_alpha   90.00
_cell.angle_beta   90.00
_cell.angle_gamma   90.00
#
_symmetry.space_group_name_H-M   'P 1'
#
loop_
_entity.id
_entity.type
_entity.pdbx_description
1 polymer ?
#
loop_
_entity_poly.entity_id
_entity_poly.type
_entity_poly.pdbx_seq_one_letter_code
_entity_poly.pdbx_strand_id
1 'polypeptide(L)'
;MKEDLHLEGNELNLFTTYFNVAYCIMLIPSQIIMTHVRPSWWLPSVEIVWGIITGLFALTRSAKQVYVLRAFLGLCESAAYPGMITLFMSWYTPTEMAKRIGFYHSCQSVGQMLSGALQAAIINSLSGKSGLAGWRWLFVVNAIITVFWGFAGYFMIPDMPNKPNPWSFWFKRAHSELALGRLARTNRIDAKPISWSGARRTFTNWLVYVVAVLYIAMVLGTSGADYFGLFLKSVHTSDGARRWTTTDVNVIPIGGSAITVVFGK
;
A
#
# COMPACT_ATOMS: atom_id res chain seq x y z
N MET A 1 -13.55 -15.85 8.83
CA MET A 1 -13.44 -14.55 9.52
C MET A 1 -14.78 -14.04 10.04
N LYS A 2 -15.81 -13.80 9.20
CA LYS A 2 -17.12 -13.30 9.69
C LYS A 2 -17.77 -14.24 10.70
N GLU A 3 -17.80 -15.53 10.39
CA GLU A 3 -18.38 -16.57 11.26
C GLU A 3 -17.48 -16.83 12.48
N ASP A 4 -16.16 -16.96 12.28
CA ASP A 4 -15.20 -17.24 13.37
C ASP A 4 -15.03 -16.11 14.41
N LEU A 5 -15.30 -14.85 14.05
CA LEU A 5 -15.21 -13.71 14.97
C LEU A 5 -16.59 -13.21 15.44
N HIS A 6 -17.67 -13.89 15.08
CA HIS A 6 -19.05 -13.46 15.37
C HIS A 6 -19.31 -12.01 14.97
N LEU A 7 -18.88 -11.61 13.77
CA LEU A 7 -19.02 -10.23 13.31
C LEU A 7 -20.49 -9.92 12.98
N GLU A 8 -21.08 -8.97 13.67
CA GLU A 8 -22.48 -8.56 13.52
C GLU A 8 -22.61 -7.29 12.65
N GLY A 9 -23.67 -7.20 11.84
CA GLY A 9 -24.03 -5.98 11.12
C GLY A 9 -22.89 -5.34 10.30
N ASN A 10 -22.54 -4.09 10.64
CA ASN A 10 -21.68 -3.20 9.87
C ASN A 10 -20.20 -3.18 10.31
N GLU A 11 -19.79 -4.12 11.17
CA GLU A 11 -18.45 -4.16 11.76
C GLU A 11 -17.32 -4.30 10.72
N LEU A 12 -17.58 -5.02 9.62
CA LEU A 12 -16.63 -5.12 8.50
C LEU A 12 -16.35 -3.75 7.85
N ASN A 13 -17.37 -2.90 7.73
CA ASN A 13 -17.19 -1.55 7.22
C ASN A 13 -16.44 -0.68 8.23
N LEU A 14 -16.73 -0.85 9.53
CA LEU A 14 -15.98 -0.14 10.58
C LEU A 14 -14.49 -0.50 10.55
N PHE A 15 -14.09 -1.75 10.28
CA PHE A 15 -12.67 -2.10 10.13
C PHE A 15 -11.96 -1.29 9.06
N THR A 16 -12.61 -1.04 7.94
CA THR A 16 -12.07 -0.21 6.86
C THR A 16 -12.05 1.26 7.25
N THR A 17 -13.08 1.75 7.95
CA THR A 17 -13.12 3.12 8.45
C THR A 17 -11.98 3.41 9.44
N TYR A 18 -11.75 2.55 10.44
CA TYR A 18 -10.66 2.73 11.40
C TYR A 18 -9.28 2.77 10.73
N PHE A 19 -9.07 1.90 9.73
CA PHE A 19 -7.86 1.92 8.92
C PHE A 19 -7.71 3.24 8.17
N ASN A 20 -8.74 3.70 7.47
CA ASN A 20 -8.70 4.94 6.68
C ASN A 20 -8.50 6.18 7.56
N VAL A 21 -9.16 6.24 8.72
CA VAL A 21 -9.00 7.37 9.66
C VAL A 21 -7.56 7.44 10.17
N ALA A 22 -7.00 6.31 10.60
CA ALA A 22 -5.61 6.25 11.03
C ALA A 22 -4.63 6.63 9.91
N TYR A 23 -4.88 6.12 8.69
CA TYR A 23 -4.10 6.45 7.50
C TYR A 23 -4.09 7.95 7.23
N CYS A 24 -5.26 8.61 7.23
CA CYS A 24 -5.38 10.04 6.99
C CYS A 24 -4.63 10.89 8.04
N ILE A 25 -4.72 10.50 9.31
CA ILE A 25 -4.05 11.23 10.40
C ILE A 25 -2.53 11.13 10.26
N MET A 26 -2.00 9.95 9.93
CA MET A 26 -0.56 9.71 9.89
C MET A 26 0.09 10.06 8.54
N LEU A 27 -0.70 10.34 7.51
CA LEU A 27 -0.20 10.76 6.20
C LEU A 27 0.61 12.06 6.29
N ILE A 28 0.14 13.08 7.01
CA ILE A 28 0.87 14.36 7.14
C ILE A 28 2.12 14.20 8.04
N PRO A 29 2.02 13.65 9.27
CA PRO A 29 3.17 13.44 10.14
C PRO A 29 4.25 12.55 9.50
N SER A 30 3.87 11.47 8.81
CA SER A 30 4.86 10.58 8.17
C SER A 30 5.69 11.31 7.10
N GLN A 31 5.08 12.20 6.33
CA GLN A 31 5.81 13.01 5.35
C GLN A 31 6.76 14.00 6.01
N ILE A 32 6.38 14.59 7.13
CA ILE A 32 7.27 15.46 7.92
C ILE A 32 8.46 14.64 8.45
N ILE A 33 8.20 13.47 9.04
CA ILE A 33 9.25 12.58 9.55
C ILE A 33 10.26 12.22 8.45
N MET A 34 9.79 11.94 7.23
CA MET A 34 10.66 11.63 6.09
C MET A 34 11.56 12.79 5.64
N THR A 35 11.28 14.03 6.02
CA THR A 35 12.21 15.15 5.78
C THR A 35 13.38 15.17 6.76
N HIS A 36 13.23 14.52 7.91
CA HIS A 36 14.25 14.46 8.97
C HIS A 36 14.97 13.10 9.03
N VAL A 37 14.25 12.02 8.74
CA VAL A 37 14.74 10.64 8.82
C VAL A 37 15.05 10.12 7.42
N ARG A 38 16.16 9.38 7.30
CA ARG A 38 16.57 8.72 6.06
C ARG A 38 15.50 7.74 5.57
N PRO A 39 14.99 7.87 4.32
CA PRO A 39 14.05 6.92 3.73
C PRO A 39 14.51 5.46 3.76
N SER A 40 15.83 5.23 3.68
CA SER A 40 16.44 3.90 3.76
C SER A 40 16.23 3.18 5.10
N TRP A 41 15.92 3.92 6.17
CA TRP A 41 15.64 3.37 7.49
C TRP A 41 14.15 3.41 7.78
N TRP A 42 13.50 4.52 7.44
CA TRP A 42 12.09 4.74 7.73
C TRP A 42 11.17 3.77 6.97
N LEU A 43 11.32 3.66 5.65
CA LEU A 43 10.42 2.81 4.84
C LEU A 43 10.52 1.32 5.20
N PRO A 44 11.73 0.73 5.34
CA PRO A 44 11.85 -0.66 5.76
C PRO A 44 11.37 -0.91 7.19
N SER A 45 11.62 0.01 8.12
CA SER A 45 11.14 -0.12 9.52
C SER A 45 9.62 -0.19 9.57
N VAL A 46 8.96 0.73 8.86
CA VAL A 46 7.50 0.81 8.82
C VAL A 46 6.89 -0.44 8.17
N GLU A 47 7.52 -0.96 7.12
CA GLU A 47 7.10 -2.21 6.47
C GLU A 47 7.24 -3.44 7.39
N ILE A 48 8.32 -3.53 8.15
CA ILE A 48 8.50 -4.62 9.14
C ILE A 48 7.43 -4.54 10.23
N VAL A 49 7.17 -3.35 10.76
CA VAL A 49 6.12 -3.15 11.77
C VAL A 49 4.75 -3.51 11.20
N TRP A 50 4.47 -3.10 9.95
CA TRP A 50 3.24 -3.49 9.24
C TRP A 50 3.13 -5.02 9.11
N GLY A 51 4.21 -5.72 8.75
CA GLY A 51 4.25 -7.17 8.65
C GLY A 51 4.01 -7.87 10.00
N ILE A 52 4.63 -7.38 11.08
CA ILE A 52 4.43 -7.90 12.44
C ILE A 52 2.97 -7.73 12.87
N ILE A 53 2.39 -6.54 12.69
CA ILE A 53 0.98 -6.27 13.01
C ILE A 53 0.06 -7.19 12.19
N THR A 54 0.38 -7.41 10.91
CA THR A 54 -0.33 -8.34 10.03
C THR A 54 -0.34 -9.75 10.60
N GLY A 55 0.80 -10.23 11.13
CA GLY A 55 0.89 -11.53 11.80
C GLY A 55 0.04 -11.63 13.06
N LEU A 56 -0.08 -10.53 13.83
CA LEU A 56 -0.91 -10.48 15.04
C LEU A 56 -2.41 -10.69 14.73
N PHE A 57 -2.89 -10.39 13.51
CA PHE A 57 -4.28 -10.69 13.13
C PHE A 57 -4.61 -12.18 13.22
N ALA A 58 -3.64 -13.07 12.97
CA ALA A 58 -3.86 -14.51 13.06
C ALA A 58 -4.20 -14.97 14.49
N LEU A 59 -3.78 -14.22 15.52
CA LEU A 59 -4.02 -14.52 16.93
C LEU A 59 -5.30 -13.87 17.49
N THR A 60 -5.98 -13.04 16.70
CA THR A 60 -7.17 -12.31 17.17
C THR A 60 -8.35 -13.24 17.43
N ARG A 61 -9.07 -12.94 18.52
CA ARG A 61 -10.27 -13.67 18.97
C ARG A 61 -11.49 -12.77 19.13
N SER A 62 -11.34 -11.45 19.00
CA SER A 62 -12.41 -10.47 19.19
C SER A 62 -12.35 -9.35 18.16
N ALA A 63 -13.51 -8.86 17.73
CA ALA A 63 -13.64 -7.70 16.84
C ALA A 63 -12.93 -6.45 17.38
N LYS A 64 -12.93 -6.24 18.71
CA LYS A 64 -12.22 -5.11 19.35
C LYS A 64 -10.72 -5.11 19.09
N GLN A 65 -10.10 -6.30 19.13
CA GLN A 65 -8.68 -6.44 18.82
C GLN A 65 -8.40 -6.12 17.35
N VAL A 66 -9.32 -6.50 16.46
CA VAL A 66 -9.21 -6.21 15.02
C VAL A 66 -9.31 -4.70 14.75
N TYR A 67 -10.18 -3.95 15.43
CA TYR A 67 -10.23 -2.47 15.30
C TYR A 67 -8.90 -1.82 15.64
N VAL A 68 -8.31 -2.21 16.78
CA VAL A 68 -7.05 -1.63 17.25
C VAL A 68 -5.91 -1.97 16.29
N LEU A 69 -5.79 -3.24 15.88
CA LEU A 69 -4.75 -3.65 14.92
C LEU A 69 -4.94 -2.95 13.56
N ARG A 70 -6.17 -2.75 13.10
CA ARG A 70 -6.46 -2.00 11.86
C ARG A 70 -6.03 -0.55 11.93
N ALA A 71 -6.22 0.11 13.07
CA ALA A 71 -5.75 1.47 13.27
C ALA A 71 -4.21 1.52 13.18
N PHE A 72 -3.49 0.67 13.90
CA PHE A 72 -2.02 0.63 13.83
C PHE A 72 -1.48 0.26 12.45
N LEU A 73 -2.16 -0.66 11.76
CA LEU A 73 -1.81 -1.02 10.39
C LEU A 73 -1.93 0.19 9.46
N GLY A 74 -3.03 0.95 9.56
CA GLY A 74 -3.25 2.17 8.78
C GLY A 74 -2.23 3.28 9.10
N LEU A 75 -1.83 3.42 10.37
CA LEU A 75 -0.75 4.34 10.75
C LEU A 75 0.56 3.99 10.04
N CYS A 76 0.92 2.72 10.00
CA CYS A 76 2.15 2.27 9.34
C CYS A 76 2.06 2.44 7.81
N GLU A 77 0.97 1.99 7.21
CA GLU A 77 0.82 2.00 5.74
C GLU A 77 0.81 3.41 5.14
N SER A 78 0.38 4.41 5.92
CA SER A 78 0.33 5.82 5.49
C SER A 78 1.66 6.39 4.97
N ALA A 79 2.79 5.86 5.42
CA ALA A 79 4.11 6.35 5.03
C ALA A 79 4.63 5.74 3.72
N ALA A 80 4.15 4.55 3.35
CA ALA A 80 4.77 3.72 2.32
C ALA A 80 4.65 4.36 0.92
N TYR A 81 3.41 4.63 0.48
CA TYR A 81 3.16 5.21 -0.84
C TYR A 81 3.76 6.61 -1.01
N PRO A 82 3.39 7.62 -0.20
CA PRO A 82 3.92 8.97 -0.38
C PRO A 82 5.43 9.04 -0.12
N GLY A 83 5.97 8.15 0.70
CA GLY A 83 7.40 8.04 0.92
C GLY A 83 8.18 7.51 -0.28
N MET A 84 7.66 6.49 -0.96
CA MET A 84 8.25 6.00 -2.21
C MET A 84 8.21 7.05 -3.33
N ILE A 85 7.11 7.79 -3.44
CA ILE A 85 6.99 8.89 -4.41
C ILE A 85 8.01 10.01 -4.10
N THR A 86 8.17 10.37 -2.82
CA THR A 86 9.17 11.37 -2.40
C THR A 86 10.61 10.92 -2.72
N LEU A 87 10.90 9.63 -2.56
CA LEU A 87 12.17 9.05 -2.98
C LEU A 87 12.35 9.18 -4.51
N PHE A 88 11.35 8.83 -5.31
CA PHE A 88 11.43 8.98 -6.76
C PHE A 88 11.61 10.44 -7.21
N MET A 89 10.92 11.39 -6.57
CA MET A 89 11.09 12.81 -6.84
C MET A 89 12.53 13.30 -6.57
N SER A 90 13.22 12.65 -5.62
CA SER A 90 14.60 12.97 -5.27
C SER A 90 15.63 12.36 -6.23
N TRP A 91 15.27 11.35 -7.03
CA TRP A 91 16.20 10.66 -7.94
C TRP A 91 16.00 10.97 -9.42
N TYR A 92 14.79 11.38 -9.81
CA TYR A 92 14.38 11.45 -11.22
C TYR A 92 13.88 12.82 -11.64
N THR A 93 14.10 13.14 -12.91
CA THR A 93 13.55 14.35 -13.53
C THR A 93 12.05 14.17 -13.84
N PRO A 94 11.27 15.25 -14.02
CA PRO A 94 9.83 15.15 -14.28
C PRO A 94 9.47 14.28 -15.50
N THR A 95 10.32 14.28 -16.53
CA THR A 95 10.13 13.48 -17.75
C THR A 95 10.39 11.99 -17.52
N GLU A 96 11.34 11.63 -16.66
CA GLU A 96 11.63 10.24 -16.29
C GLU A 96 10.66 9.72 -15.22
N MET A 97 10.13 10.61 -14.38
CA MET A 97 9.33 10.28 -13.21
C MET A 97 8.02 9.59 -13.59
N ALA A 98 7.30 10.10 -14.60
CA ALA A 98 6.01 9.53 -15.02
C ALA A 98 6.13 8.04 -15.41
N LYS A 99 7.14 7.69 -16.21
CA LYS A 99 7.38 6.29 -16.63
C LYS A 99 7.67 5.37 -15.43
N ARG A 100 8.41 5.87 -14.44
CA ARG A 100 8.82 5.09 -13.27
C ARG A 100 7.69 4.91 -12.27
N ILE A 101 6.86 5.95 -12.09
CA ILE A 101 5.63 5.87 -11.31
C ILE A 101 4.65 4.89 -11.97
N GLY A 102 4.49 4.94 -13.30
CA GLY A 102 3.68 3.96 -14.03
C GLY A 102 4.14 2.52 -13.78
N PHE A 103 5.44 2.25 -13.89
CA PHE A 103 6.00 0.93 -13.56
C PHE A 103 5.75 0.51 -12.10
N TYR A 104 5.88 1.44 -11.15
CA TYR A 104 5.59 1.19 -9.74
C TYR A 104 4.10 0.79 -9.53
N HIS A 105 3.17 1.50 -10.16
CA HIS A 105 1.75 1.15 -10.11
C HIS A 105 1.44 -0.18 -10.80
N SER A 106 2.14 -0.53 -11.88
CA SER A 106 2.00 -1.86 -12.49
C SER A 106 2.40 -2.96 -11.51
N CYS A 107 3.47 -2.77 -10.73
CA CYS A 107 3.90 -3.73 -9.71
C CYS A 107 2.83 -3.89 -8.62
N GLN A 108 2.17 -2.81 -8.21
CA GLN A 108 1.05 -2.86 -7.26
C GLN A 108 -0.09 -3.75 -7.78
N SER A 109 -0.49 -3.58 -9.04
CA SER A 109 -1.54 -4.40 -9.67
C SER A 109 -1.16 -5.88 -9.77
N VAL A 110 0.10 -6.19 -10.10
CA VAL A 110 0.62 -7.57 -10.10
C VAL A 110 0.61 -8.16 -8.69
N GLY A 111 1.01 -7.38 -7.68
CA GLY A 111 0.94 -7.78 -6.27
C GLY A 111 -0.46 -8.14 -5.82
N GLN A 112 -1.47 -7.34 -6.20
CA GLN A 112 -2.89 -7.63 -5.92
C GLN A 112 -3.34 -8.96 -6.55
N MET A 113 -2.95 -9.21 -7.80
CA MET A 113 -3.24 -10.47 -8.48
C MET A 113 -2.60 -11.68 -7.79
N LEU A 114 -1.32 -11.57 -7.43
CA LEU A 114 -0.59 -12.63 -6.71
C LEU A 114 -1.18 -12.87 -5.31
N SER A 115 -1.61 -11.82 -4.62
CA SER A 115 -2.28 -11.92 -3.32
C SER A 115 -3.58 -12.72 -3.39
N GLY A 116 -4.42 -12.46 -4.41
CA GLY A 116 -5.64 -13.24 -4.66
C GLY A 116 -5.37 -14.71 -4.96
N ALA A 117 -4.37 -14.99 -5.80
CA ALA A 117 -3.96 -16.37 -6.11
C ALA A 117 -3.39 -17.10 -4.88
N LEU A 118 -2.55 -16.42 -4.09
CA LEU A 118 -2.00 -16.95 -2.85
C LEU A 118 -3.11 -17.25 -1.83
N GLN A 119 -4.10 -16.36 -1.71
CA GLN A 119 -5.25 -16.57 -0.85
C GLN A 119 -6.02 -17.83 -1.23
N ALA A 120 -6.32 -18.03 -2.52
CA ALA A 120 -7.00 -19.22 -3.00
C ALA A 120 -6.17 -20.50 -2.73
N ALA A 121 -4.87 -20.46 -3.01
CA ALA A 121 -3.97 -21.59 -2.79
C ALA A 121 -3.89 -22.00 -1.30
N ILE A 122 -3.78 -21.03 -0.38
CA ILE A 122 -3.70 -21.27 1.06
C ILE A 122 -5.02 -21.84 1.60
N ILE A 123 -6.17 -21.29 1.19
CA ILE A 123 -7.47 -21.78 1.64
C ILE A 123 -7.67 -23.24 1.22
N ASN A 124 -7.27 -23.59 -0.01
CA ASN A 124 -7.42 -24.94 -0.54
C ASN A 124 -6.41 -25.95 0.06
N SER A 125 -5.20 -25.51 0.41
CA SER A 125 -4.11 -26.43 0.81
C SER A 125 -3.88 -26.53 2.32
N LEU A 126 -4.20 -25.48 3.08
CA LEU A 126 -3.85 -25.34 4.51
C LEU A 126 -5.08 -25.22 5.43
N SER A 127 -6.31 -25.25 4.91
CA SER A 127 -7.49 -25.28 5.77
C SER A 127 -7.49 -26.54 6.66
N GLY A 128 -7.49 -26.35 7.98
CA GLY A 128 -7.49 -27.44 8.96
C GLY A 128 -6.12 -27.99 9.35
N LYS A 129 -5.01 -27.61 8.68
CA LYS A 129 -3.66 -27.98 9.13
C LYS A 129 -3.34 -27.28 10.46
N SER A 130 -2.93 -28.07 11.46
CA SER A 130 -2.66 -27.65 12.84
C SER A 130 -3.84 -27.04 13.60
N GLY A 131 -5.09 -27.28 13.16
CA GLY A 131 -6.30 -26.78 13.84
C GLY A 131 -6.56 -25.28 13.66
N LEU A 132 -5.85 -24.61 12.74
CA LEU A 132 -6.11 -23.21 12.39
C LEU A 132 -6.99 -23.09 11.13
N ALA A 133 -7.90 -22.11 11.16
CA ALA A 133 -8.70 -21.74 9.98
C ALA A 133 -7.78 -21.18 8.87
N GLY A 134 -8.10 -21.46 7.60
CA GLY A 134 -7.26 -21.09 6.45
C GLY A 134 -6.97 -19.58 6.34
N TRP A 135 -7.88 -18.72 6.83
CA TRP A 135 -7.67 -17.28 6.84
C TRP A 135 -6.59 -16.82 7.85
N ARG A 136 -6.38 -17.56 8.95
CA ARG A 136 -5.30 -17.26 9.91
C ARG A 136 -3.93 -17.59 9.31
N TRP A 137 -3.84 -18.71 8.61
CA TRP A 137 -2.62 -19.09 7.86
C TRP A 137 -2.24 -18.05 6.80
N LEU A 138 -3.24 -17.45 6.14
CA LEU A 138 -3.01 -16.37 5.18
C LEU A 138 -2.29 -15.18 5.82
N PHE A 139 -2.75 -14.73 7.00
CA PHE A 139 -2.11 -13.62 7.71
C PHE A 139 -0.68 -13.96 8.16
N VAL A 140 -0.44 -15.19 8.61
CA VAL A 140 0.91 -15.64 9.01
C VAL A 140 1.87 -15.67 7.83
N VAL A 141 1.47 -16.30 6.72
CA VAL A 141 2.32 -16.40 5.51
C VAL A 141 2.62 -15.00 4.96
N ASN A 142 1.61 -14.14 4.88
CA ASN A 142 1.78 -12.76 4.43
C ASN A 142 2.77 -12.00 5.34
N ALA A 143 2.61 -12.10 6.65
CA ALA A 143 3.50 -11.47 7.62
C ALA A 143 4.98 -11.90 7.44
N ILE A 144 5.24 -13.19 7.24
CA ILE A 144 6.59 -13.72 7.05
C ILE A 144 7.22 -13.13 5.77
N ILE A 145 6.47 -13.16 4.67
CA ILE A 145 6.93 -12.63 3.38
C ILE A 145 7.22 -11.14 3.50
N THR A 146 6.30 -10.36 4.09
CA THR A 146 6.48 -8.92 4.26
C THR A 146 7.66 -8.57 5.16
N VAL A 147 7.83 -9.24 6.29
CA VAL A 147 8.97 -8.99 7.19
C VAL A 147 10.29 -9.30 6.49
N PHE A 148 10.36 -10.40 5.73
CA PHE A 148 11.55 -10.73 4.93
C PHE A 148 11.89 -9.64 3.92
N TRP A 149 10.89 -9.16 3.15
CA TRP A 149 11.10 -8.08 2.19
C TRP A 149 11.39 -6.73 2.86
N GLY A 150 10.82 -6.47 4.03
CA GLY A 150 11.16 -5.33 4.87
C GLY A 150 12.64 -5.34 5.27
N PHE A 151 13.17 -6.49 5.71
CA PHE A 151 14.61 -6.62 5.98
C PHE A 151 15.46 -6.45 4.73
N ALA A 152 15.05 -7.02 3.59
CA ALA A 152 15.72 -6.81 2.32
C ALA A 152 15.73 -5.32 1.91
N GLY A 153 14.69 -4.56 2.27
CA GLY A 153 14.55 -3.13 2.03
C GLY A 153 15.70 -2.29 2.59
N TYR A 154 16.26 -2.65 3.75
CA TYR A 154 17.42 -1.93 4.31
C TYR A 154 18.65 -2.02 3.43
N PHE A 155 18.81 -3.17 2.76
CA PHE A 155 19.87 -3.33 1.79
C PHE A 155 19.49 -2.66 0.49
N MET A 156 18.25 -2.88 0.00
CA MET A 156 17.69 -2.54 -1.33
C MET A 156 17.33 -1.06 -1.60
N ILE A 157 17.22 -0.20 -0.59
CA ILE A 157 16.89 1.22 -0.79
C ILE A 157 18.18 2.08 -0.79
N PRO A 158 18.52 2.78 -1.90
CA PRO A 158 19.77 3.54 -2.03
C PRO A 158 19.80 4.87 -1.26
N ASP A 159 18.73 5.23 -0.53
CA ASP A 159 18.54 6.50 0.19
C ASP A 159 18.52 7.72 -0.76
N MET A 160 18.63 8.95 -0.27
CA MET A 160 18.69 10.17 -1.09
C MET A 160 20.03 10.27 -1.85
N PRO A 161 20.08 10.85 -3.07
CA PRO A 161 21.32 10.93 -3.85
C PRO A 161 22.45 11.72 -3.18
N ASN A 162 22.12 12.64 -2.26
CA ASN A 162 23.09 13.42 -1.48
C ASN A 162 23.66 12.61 -0.29
N LYS A 163 22.94 11.59 0.19
CA LYS A 163 23.34 10.75 1.33
C LYS A 163 23.10 9.28 0.99
N PRO A 164 23.89 8.69 0.07
CA PRO A 164 23.67 7.32 -0.38
C PRO A 164 23.79 6.32 0.78
N ASN A 165 22.93 5.30 0.77
CA ASN A 165 22.93 4.25 1.78
C ASN A 165 24.26 3.49 1.76
N PRO A 166 25.01 3.41 2.89
CA PRO A 166 26.25 2.66 2.96
C PRO A 166 26.07 1.14 2.79
N TRP A 167 24.85 0.61 2.98
CA TRP A 167 24.56 -0.83 2.90
C TRP A 167 24.06 -1.28 1.52
N SER A 168 23.91 -0.35 0.58
CA SER A 168 23.46 -0.67 -0.78
C SER A 168 24.60 -1.28 -1.60
N PHE A 169 24.65 -2.61 -1.65
CA PHE A 169 25.74 -3.35 -2.30
C PHE A 169 25.82 -3.16 -3.82
N TRP A 170 24.71 -2.79 -4.49
CA TRP A 170 24.67 -2.58 -5.93
C TRP A 170 24.91 -1.12 -6.34
N PHE A 171 25.03 -0.19 -5.39
CA PHE A 171 25.08 1.24 -5.68
C PHE A 171 26.49 1.83 -5.57
N LYS A 172 27.04 2.28 -6.71
CA LYS A 172 28.33 3.00 -6.79
C LYS A 172 28.11 4.52 -6.71
N ARG A 173 29.07 5.24 -6.09
CA ARG A 173 29.05 6.72 -5.98
C ARG A 173 28.86 7.45 -7.31
N ALA A 174 29.40 6.89 -8.41
CA ALA A 174 29.23 7.43 -9.76
C ALA A 174 27.75 7.57 -10.19
N HIS A 175 26.86 6.69 -9.73
CA HIS A 175 25.42 6.79 -10.02
C HIS A 175 24.76 7.95 -9.27
N SER A 176 25.21 8.22 -8.05
CA SER A 176 24.77 9.36 -7.24
C SER A 176 25.14 10.68 -7.91
N GLU A 177 26.39 10.81 -8.34
CA GLU A 177 26.89 12.00 -9.02
C GLU A 177 26.17 12.26 -10.34
N LEU A 178 25.89 11.20 -11.11
CA LEU A 178 25.10 11.30 -12.35
C LEU A 178 23.64 11.67 -12.08
N ALA A 179 23.04 11.22 -10.97
CA ALA A 179 21.70 11.66 -10.57
C ALA A 179 21.69 13.13 -10.13
N LEU A 180 22.63 13.54 -9.27
CA LEU A 180 22.78 14.92 -8.81
C LEU A 180 23.06 15.88 -9.98
N GLY A 181 23.93 15.50 -10.92
CA GLY A 181 24.22 16.29 -12.12
C GLY A 181 23.00 16.50 -13.02
N ARG A 182 22.08 15.53 -13.08
CA ARG A 182 20.81 15.67 -13.80
C ARG A 182 19.82 16.57 -13.06
N LEU A 183 19.71 16.41 -11.74
CA LEU A 183 18.82 17.23 -10.90
C LEU A 183 19.27 18.69 -10.82
N ALA A 184 20.58 18.94 -10.90
CA ALA A 184 21.15 20.28 -10.97
C ALA A 184 20.72 21.05 -12.21
N ARG A 185 20.59 20.36 -13.35
CA ARG A 185 20.08 20.95 -14.59
C ARG A 185 18.60 21.33 -14.51
N THR A 186 17.85 20.76 -13.57
CA THR A 186 16.41 21.02 -13.38
C THR A 186 16.12 21.88 -12.13
N ASN A 187 17.15 22.44 -11.48
CA ASN A 187 17.03 23.29 -10.28
C ASN A 187 16.28 22.61 -9.11
N ARG A 188 16.39 21.28 -8.98
CA ARG A 188 15.75 20.45 -7.93
C ARG A 188 16.78 19.81 -6.98
N ILE A 189 17.91 20.47 -6.74
CA ILE A 189 19.08 19.85 -6.10
C ILE A 189 18.81 19.47 -4.64
N ASP A 190 17.93 20.19 -3.93
CA ASP A 190 17.65 19.90 -2.53
C ASP A 190 16.16 19.88 -2.22
N ALA A 191 15.70 18.75 -1.68
CA ALA A 191 14.44 18.67 -0.95
C ALA A 191 14.58 19.53 0.32
N LYS A 192 14.15 20.80 0.23
CA LYS A 192 14.13 21.68 1.40
C LYS A 192 13.19 21.10 2.45
N PRO A 193 13.55 21.13 3.75
CA PRO A 193 12.64 20.71 4.80
C PRO A 193 11.37 21.55 4.74
N ILE A 194 10.23 20.95 5.12
CA ILE A 194 8.93 21.63 5.11
C ILE A 194 9.00 22.82 6.08
N SER A 195 9.10 24.03 5.54
CA SER A 195 9.00 25.26 6.33
C SER A 195 7.54 25.63 6.51
N TRP A 196 7.20 26.21 7.67
CA TRP A 196 5.85 26.74 7.93
C TRP A 196 5.42 27.77 6.88
N SER A 197 6.36 28.58 6.39
CA SER A 197 6.15 29.51 5.29
C SER A 197 5.79 28.81 3.97
N GLY A 198 6.41 27.67 3.68
CA GLY A 198 6.08 26.82 2.54
C GLY A 198 4.70 26.19 2.67
N ALA A 199 4.38 25.65 3.85
CA ALA A 199 3.05 25.08 4.13
C ALA A 199 1.93 26.11 3.93
N ARG A 200 2.08 27.32 4.51
CA ARG A 200 1.10 28.41 4.34
C ARG A 200 0.94 28.80 2.87
N ARG A 201 2.03 28.87 2.11
CA ARG A 201 2.00 29.19 0.67
C ARG A 201 1.25 28.11 -0.13
N THR A 202 1.43 26.84 0.22
CA THR A 202 0.72 25.72 -0.41
C THR A 202 -0.78 25.80 -0.14
N PHE A 203 -1.20 26.01 1.10
CA PHE A 203 -2.64 26.14 1.45
C PHE A 203 -3.29 27.42 0.90
N THR A 204 -2.53 28.44 0.52
CA THR A 204 -3.08 29.65 -0.11
C THR A 204 -3.26 29.49 -1.63
N ASN A 205 -2.69 28.43 -2.23
CA ASN A 205 -2.74 28.23 -3.67
C ASN A 205 -3.99 27.45 -4.10
N TRP A 206 -4.86 28.09 -4.89
CA TRP A 206 -6.09 27.50 -5.41
C TRP A 206 -5.86 26.20 -6.21
N LEU A 207 -4.71 26.06 -6.87
CA LEU A 207 -4.36 24.86 -7.64
C LEU A 207 -4.33 23.60 -6.78
N VAL A 208 -3.98 23.71 -5.50
CA VAL A 208 -3.94 22.56 -4.58
C VAL A 208 -5.35 22.00 -4.37
N TYR A 209 -6.34 22.88 -4.23
CA TYR A 209 -7.74 22.48 -4.06
C TYR A 209 -8.31 21.85 -5.34
N VAL A 210 -7.98 22.38 -6.52
CA VAL A 210 -8.42 21.81 -7.80
C VAL A 210 -7.81 20.43 -8.03
N VAL A 211 -6.50 20.28 -7.80
CA VAL A 211 -5.84 18.97 -7.89
C VAL A 211 -6.42 17.98 -6.87
N ALA A 212 -6.73 18.42 -5.64
CA ALA A 212 -7.36 17.58 -4.64
C ALA A 212 -8.76 17.11 -5.06
N VAL A 213 -9.61 17.99 -5.59
CA VAL A 213 -10.95 17.64 -6.09
C VAL A 213 -10.87 16.67 -7.26
N LEU A 214 -9.97 16.92 -8.22
CA LEU A 214 -9.76 16.02 -9.35
C LEU A 214 -9.25 14.65 -8.89
N TYR A 215 -8.34 14.61 -7.91
CA TYR A 215 -7.85 13.37 -7.33
C TYR A 215 -8.96 12.60 -6.60
N ILE A 216 -9.79 13.27 -5.80
CA ILE A 216 -10.96 12.66 -5.15
C ILE A 216 -11.92 12.07 -6.19
N ALA A 217 -12.22 12.82 -7.25
CA ALA A 217 -13.09 12.34 -8.33
C ALA A 217 -12.50 11.11 -9.05
N MET A 218 -11.19 11.12 -9.31
CA MET A 218 -10.49 9.98 -9.90
C MET A 218 -10.58 8.74 -8.99
N VAL A 219 -10.33 8.89 -7.68
CA VAL A 219 -10.37 7.79 -6.71
C VAL A 219 -11.79 7.22 -6.59
N LEU A 220 -12.80 8.08 -6.46
CA LEU A 220 -14.22 7.66 -6.41
C LEU A 220 -14.63 6.93 -7.68
N GLY A 221 -14.19 7.41 -8.85
CA GLY A 221 -14.42 6.75 -10.13
C GLY A 221 -13.82 5.33 -10.18
N THR A 222 -12.64 5.13 -9.59
CA THR A 222 -12.02 3.80 -9.51
C THR A 222 -12.70 2.86 -8.52
N SER A 223 -13.20 3.36 -7.39
CA SER A 223 -13.87 2.54 -6.37
C SER A 223 -15.14 1.84 -6.89
N GLY A 224 -15.71 2.30 -8.01
CA GLY A 224 -16.80 1.60 -8.69
C GLY A 224 -16.48 0.15 -9.06
N ALA A 225 -15.20 -0.15 -9.35
CA ALA A 225 -14.76 -1.52 -9.63
C ALA A 225 -14.80 -2.42 -8.39
N ASP A 226 -14.55 -1.89 -7.19
CA ASP A 226 -14.57 -2.66 -5.94
C ASP A 226 -15.99 -3.13 -5.59
N TYR A 227 -17.02 -2.38 -6.00
CA TYR A 227 -18.43 -2.77 -5.84
C TYR A 227 -18.88 -3.84 -6.84
N PHE A 228 -18.10 -4.13 -7.87
CA PHE A 228 -18.42 -5.18 -8.84
C PHE A 228 -18.43 -6.58 -8.19
N GLY A 229 -17.54 -6.84 -7.23
CA GLY A 229 -17.56 -8.09 -6.46
C GLY A 229 -18.81 -8.25 -5.58
N LEU A 230 -19.30 -7.15 -5.01
CA LEU A 230 -20.57 -7.09 -4.28
C LEU A 230 -21.77 -7.32 -5.21
N PHE A 231 -21.73 -6.73 -6.40
CA PHE A 231 -22.74 -6.97 -7.44
C PHE A 231 -22.79 -8.45 -7.81
N LEU A 232 -21.65 -9.08 -8.12
CA LEU A 232 -21.60 -10.52 -8.41
C LEU A 232 -22.21 -11.32 -7.25
N LYS A 233 -21.86 -11.01 -6.01
CA LYS A 233 -22.43 -11.69 -4.84
C LYS A 233 -23.95 -11.50 -4.68
N SER A 234 -24.52 -10.41 -5.22
CA SER A 234 -25.94 -10.08 -5.10
C SER A 234 -26.84 -10.81 -6.11
N VAL A 235 -26.28 -11.34 -7.21
CA VAL A 235 -27.08 -12.00 -8.24
C VAL A 235 -27.37 -13.44 -7.83
N HIS A 236 -28.66 -13.76 -7.82
CA HIS A 236 -29.18 -15.09 -7.58
C HIS A 236 -29.76 -15.64 -8.88
N THR A 237 -29.68 -16.96 -9.06
CA THR A 237 -30.39 -17.66 -10.13
C THR A 237 -31.90 -17.68 -9.82
N SER A 238 -32.75 -17.93 -10.81
CA SER A 238 -34.21 -17.99 -10.70
C SER A 238 -34.71 -18.86 -9.54
N ASP A 239 -33.93 -19.86 -9.14
CA ASP A 239 -34.22 -20.81 -8.06
C ASP A 239 -33.78 -20.33 -6.65
N GLY A 240 -33.30 -19.08 -6.52
CA GLY A 240 -32.86 -18.50 -5.24
C GLY A 240 -31.46 -18.93 -4.77
N ALA A 241 -30.79 -19.85 -5.48
CA ALA A 241 -29.40 -20.21 -5.24
C ALA A 241 -28.44 -19.11 -5.72
N ARG A 242 -27.30 -18.94 -5.03
CA ARG A 242 -26.23 -18.00 -5.45
C ARG A 242 -25.69 -18.43 -6.82
N ARG A 243 -25.66 -17.50 -7.79
CA ARG A 243 -25.23 -17.79 -9.16
C ARG A 243 -23.73 -18.03 -9.30
N TRP A 244 -22.93 -17.41 -8.44
CA TRP A 244 -21.47 -17.52 -8.45
C TRP A 244 -20.92 -17.96 -7.09
N THR A 245 -19.93 -18.84 -7.13
CA THR A 245 -19.29 -19.41 -5.94
C THR A 245 -18.41 -18.35 -5.25
N THR A 246 -18.10 -18.52 -3.97
CA THR A 246 -17.17 -17.64 -3.24
C THR A 246 -15.79 -17.56 -3.89
N THR A 247 -15.37 -18.63 -4.56
CA THR A 247 -14.15 -18.69 -5.37
C THR A 247 -14.26 -17.84 -6.63
N ASP A 248 -15.36 -17.93 -7.38
CA ASP A 248 -15.55 -17.20 -8.65
C ASP A 248 -15.63 -15.68 -8.42
N VAL A 249 -16.28 -15.26 -7.32
CA VAL A 249 -16.35 -13.84 -6.92
C VAL A 249 -14.95 -13.27 -6.64
N ASN A 250 -13.99 -14.09 -6.20
CA ASN A 250 -12.61 -13.67 -5.97
C ASN A 250 -11.75 -13.76 -7.23
N VAL A 251 -12.07 -14.65 -8.18
CA VAL A 251 -11.27 -14.90 -9.39
C VAL A 251 -11.67 -14.00 -10.55
N ILE A 252 -12.96 -13.70 -10.74
CA ILE A 252 -13.44 -12.86 -11.85
C ILE A 252 -12.82 -11.43 -11.84
N PRO A 253 -12.70 -10.74 -10.68
CA PRO A 253 -12.05 -9.43 -10.62
C PRO A 253 -10.57 -9.45 -11.02
N ILE A 254 -9.90 -10.62 -10.92
CA ILE A 254 -8.49 -10.76 -11.31
C ILE A 254 -8.29 -10.46 -12.80
N GLY A 255 -9.25 -10.83 -13.65
CA GLY A 255 -9.23 -10.48 -15.08
C GLY A 255 -9.25 -8.96 -15.32
N GLY A 256 -10.01 -8.22 -14.52
CA GLY A 256 -10.03 -6.75 -14.56
C GLY A 256 -8.71 -6.14 -14.10
N SER A 257 -8.08 -6.70 -13.07
CA SER A 257 -6.74 -6.32 -12.65
C SER A 257 -5.69 -6.60 -13.74
N ALA A 258 -5.79 -7.74 -14.44
CA ALA A 258 -4.89 -8.08 -15.55
C ALA A 258 -5.02 -7.11 -16.73
N ILE A 259 -6.24 -6.71 -17.10
CA ILE A 259 -6.49 -5.66 -18.10
C ILE A 259 -5.85 -4.35 -17.64
N THR A 260 -5.97 -3.99 -16.35
CA THR A 260 -5.36 -2.78 -15.80
C THR A 260 -3.82 -2.80 -15.86
N VAL A 261 -3.19 -3.98 -15.74
CA VAL A 261 -1.74 -4.15 -15.92
C VAL A 261 -1.34 -3.90 -17.37
N VAL A 262 -2.12 -4.39 -18.34
CA VAL A 262 -1.83 -4.25 -19.78
C VAL A 262 -2.06 -2.82 -20.27
N PHE A 263 -3.13 -2.18 -19.81
CA PHE A 263 -3.50 -0.81 -20.21
C PHE A 263 -2.97 0.25 -19.24
N GLY A 264 -1.87 -0.03 -18.53
CA GLY A 264 -1.29 0.75 -17.43
C GLY A 264 -1.70 2.23 -17.41
N LYS A 265 -2.38 2.62 -16.33
CA LYS A 265 -2.71 4.02 -16.04
C LYS A 265 -1.45 4.88 -15.89
#